data_AF-A0A8K1CF43-F1
#
_entry.id   AF-A0A8K1CF43-F1
#
_cell.length_a   1.000
_cell.length_b   1.000
_cell.length_c   1.000
_cell.angle_alpha   90.00
_cell.angle_beta   90.00
_cell.angle_gamma   90.00
#
_symmetry.space_group_name_H-M   'P 1'
#
loop_
_entity.id
_entity.type
_entity.pdbx_description
1 polymer ?
#
loop_
_entity_poly.entity_id
_entity_poly.type
_entity_poly.pdbx_seq_one_letter_code
_entity_poly.pdbx_strand_id
1 'polypeptide(L)'
;MMLQQQGRALSEKLTAKLRSVKSMQMPWSGKNEATTNIEVNPECDEEASGKTVAGIALIVCGVIFAICLIAPSFFCLRIDGTVSWSWGVVAIPVWIMNAFYFCNVWSSRTTNVNDDISSLGVYKVFLTIMNVLLLMTQIFIVLKLDGNLSWTVVHALIPFFVYEGLALVEACFLSGNSIGVILRIVQVILIALKVDGSLDDSWWTVFTPLWIAICLVFLIALATIVGLHYQLMEDGESGLFRWLPLIIAVVVALFFAPYFILVKRLESGTFSTFYIILPGFILAGSLVLVGIGLLMMNTCCSRKSRSQTKFVENDGSTQLDTDYTAVQEQA
;
A
#
# COMPACT_ATOMS: atom_id res chain seq x y z
N MET A 1 36.41 -8.00 -5.76
CA MET A 1 37.36 -8.02 -4.63
C MET A 1 37.45 -6.68 -3.90
N MET A 2 37.61 -5.53 -4.57
CA MET A 2 37.66 -4.21 -3.89
C MET A 2 36.40 -3.84 -3.06
N LEU A 3 35.19 -4.13 -3.56
CA LEU A 3 33.95 -3.85 -2.83
C LEU A 3 33.82 -4.64 -1.51
N GLN A 4 34.40 -5.85 -1.46
CA GLN A 4 34.37 -6.68 -0.25
C GLN A 4 35.36 -6.19 0.81
N GLN A 5 36.42 -5.49 0.42
CA GLN A 5 37.34 -4.83 1.37
C GLN A 5 36.75 -3.54 1.93
N GLN A 6 36.04 -2.74 1.11
CA GLN A 6 35.37 -1.52 1.61
C GLN A 6 34.28 -1.83 2.64
N GLY A 7 33.53 -2.94 2.47
CA GLY A 7 32.51 -3.36 3.44
C GLY A 7 33.08 -3.69 4.83
N ARG A 8 34.24 -4.38 4.90
CA ARG A 8 34.86 -4.74 6.20
C ARG A 8 35.37 -3.51 6.95
N ALA A 9 36.00 -2.57 6.25
CA ALA A 9 36.52 -1.35 6.86
C ALA A 9 35.41 -0.45 7.45
N LEU A 10 34.23 -0.43 6.81
CA LEU A 10 33.08 0.33 7.32
C LEU A 10 32.46 -0.32 8.56
N SER A 11 32.36 -1.65 8.57
CA SER A 11 31.83 -2.44 9.70
C SER A 11 32.67 -2.26 10.97
N GLU A 12 34.00 -2.27 10.85
CA GLU A 12 34.90 -2.07 12.00
C GLU A 12 34.78 -0.65 12.57
N LYS A 13 34.67 0.37 11.71
CA LYS A 13 34.45 1.76 12.16
C LYS A 13 33.13 1.95 12.91
N LEU A 14 32.04 1.32 12.46
CA LEU A 14 30.75 1.39 13.15
C LEU A 14 30.80 0.71 14.52
N THR A 15 31.44 -0.46 14.59
CA THR A 15 31.53 -1.26 15.81
C THR A 15 32.37 -0.56 16.89
N ALA A 16 33.42 0.17 16.49
CA ALA A 16 34.22 0.99 17.41
C ALA A 16 33.42 2.17 17.97
N LYS A 17 32.59 2.83 17.15
CA LYS A 17 31.77 3.97 17.58
C LYS A 17 30.66 3.56 18.56
N LEU A 18 30.02 2.41 18.33
CA LEU A 18 29.01 1.87 19.25
C LEU A 18 29.58 1.50 20.63
N ARG A 19 30.82 0.99 20.67
CA ARG A 19 31.50 0.68 21.94
C ARG A 19 31.81 1.95 22.76
N SER A 20 32.20 3.04 22.07
CA SER A 20 32.47 4.34 22.69
C SER A 20 31.21 4.99 23.31
N VAL A 21 30.04 4.81 22.69
CA VAL A 21 28.79 5.38 23.21
C VAL A 21 28.30 4.60 24.44
N LYS A 22 28.48 3.27 24.43
CA LYS A 22 28.08 2.42 25.56
C LYS A 22 28.91 2.66 26.83
N SER A 23 30.15 3.15 26.71
CA SER A 23 30.98 3.53 27.85
C SER A 23 30.67 4.90 28.47
N MET A 24 29.69 5.65 27.94
CA MET A 24 29.30 6.97 28.44
C MET A 24 28.05 6.96 29.34
N GLN A 25 27.52 5.78 29.69
CA GLN A 25 26.51 5.64 30.74
C GLN A 25 27.16 5.85 32.11
N MET A 26 26.90 7.01 32.71
CA MET A 26 27.38 7.39 34.04
C MET A 26 26.78 6.49 35.15
N PRO A 27 27.55 6.22 36.23
CA PRO A 27 27.02 5.58 37.42
C PRO A 27 26.10 6.56 38.14
N TRP A 28 24.81 6.24 38.16
CA TRP A 28 23.82 7.00 38.91
C TRP A 28 24.02 6.72 40.42
N SER A 29 24.38 7.76 41.16
CA SER A 29 24.62 7.73 42.60
C SER A 29 23.28 7.74 43.35
N GLY A 30 23.12 6.79 44.27
CA GLY A 30 21.90 6.53 45.01
C GLY A 30 21.46 7.68 45.91
N LYS A 31 20.16 8.00 45.83
CA LYS A 31 19.37 8.51 46.94
C LYS A 31 18.22 7.56 47.16
N ASN A 32 18.18 6.98 48.36
CA ASN A 32 17.14 6.08 48.83
C ASN A 32 15.90 6.92 49.14
N GLU A 33 15.03 7.12 48.15
CA GLU A 33 13.61 7.36 48.39
C GLU A 33 12.90 6.02 48.24
N ALA A 34 12.16 5.62 49.27
CA ALA A 34 11.30 4.45 49.23
C ALA A 34 10.08 4.76 48.34
N THR A 35 10.33 4.93 47.03
CA THR A 35 9.30 4.80 46.01
C THR A 35 8.96 3.32 45.91
N THR A 36 7.73 2.99 46.26
CA THR A 36 7.08 1.72 45.90
C THR A 36 7.35 1.46 44.41
N ASN A 37 8.24 0.49 44.14
CA ASN A 37 8.60 0.05 42.80
C ASN A 37 7.39 -0.62 42.16
N ILE A 38 6.51 0.18 41.57
CA ILE A 38 5.59 -0.32 40.55
C ILE A 38 6.47 -0.52 39.33
N GLU A 39 6.88 -1.77 39.10
CA GLU A 39 7.58 -2.22 37.91
C GLU A 39 6.61 -2.05 36.73
N VAL A 40 6.57 -0.84 36.16
CA VAL A 40 5.80 -0.54 34.96
C VAL A 40 6.45 -1.32 33.84
N ASN A 41 5.86 -2.43 33.44
CA ASN A 41 6.34 -3.27 32.35
C ASN A 41 6.24 -2.48 31.02
N PRO A 42 7.37 -2.00 30.46
CA PRO A 42 7.36 -1.14 29.27
C PRO A 42 6.99 -1.91 27.99
N GLU A 43 7.04 -3.25 28.02
CA GLU A 43 6.81 -4.11 26.86
C GLU A 43 5.35 -4.11 26.41
N CYS A 44 4.41 -3.84 27.32
CA CYS A 44 2.97 -3.75 26.98
C CYS A 44 2.60 -2.47 26.21
N ASP A 45 3.33 -1.37 26.39
CA ASP A 45 2.98 -0.08 25.79
C ASP A 45 3.42 0.01 24.31
N GLU A 46 4.53 -0.66 23.93
CA GLU A 46 5.00 -0.70 22.54
C GLU A 46 4.09 -1.54 21.64
N GLU A 47 3.60 -2.69 22.13
CA GLU A 47 2.72 -3.58 21.35
C GLU A 47 1.34 -2.94 21.09
N ALA A 48 0.81 -2.21 22.07
CA ALA A 48 -0.44 -1.46 21.95
C ALA A 48 -0.33 -0.28 20.96
N SER A 49 0.83 0.37 20.92
CA SER A 49 1.11 1.45 19.97
C SER A 49 1.14 0.94 18.53
N GLY A 50 1.84 -0.18 18.27
CA GLY A 50 1.95 -0.77 16.93
C GLY A 50 0.61 -1.14 16.29
N LYS A 51 -0.29 -1.78 17.07
CA LYS A 51 -1.63 -2.17 16.60
C LYS A 51 -2.52 -0.97 16.25
N THR A 52 -2.39 0.14 16.97
CA THR A 52 -3.13 1.37 16.70
C THR A 52 -2.69 2.00 15.38
N VAL A 53 -1.38 2.12 15.18
CA VAL A 53 -0.82 2.70 13.95
C VAL A 53 -1.20 1.84 12.74
N ALA A 54 -1.12 0.52 12.86
CA ALA A 54 -1.55 -0.41 11.82
C ALA A 54 -3.06 -0.28 11.51
N GLY A 55 -3.91 -0.20 12.54
CA GLY A 55 -5.35 -0.02 12.36
C GLY A 55 -5.71 1.28 11.64
N ILE A 56 -5.09 2.41 12.04
CA ILE A 56 -5.27 3.71 11.37
C ILE A 56 -4.80 3.63 9.92
N ALA A 57 -3.62 3.06 9.68
CA ALA A 57 -3.06 2.92 8.33
C ALA A 57 -4.00 2.11 7.41
N LEU A 58 -4.56 1.00 7.88
CA LEU A 58 -5.51 0.20 7.11
C LEU A 58 -6.81 0.95 6.77
N ILE A 59 -7.35 1.72 7.71
CA ILE A 59 -8.55 2.54 7.45
C ILE A 59 -8.23 3.60 6.40
N VAL A 60 -7.11 4.32 6.55
CA VAL A 60 -6.69 5.34 5.58
C VAL A 60 -6.48 4.72 4.20
N CYS A 61 -5.78 3.61 4.10
CA CYS A 61 -5.58 2.88 2.84
C CYS A 61 -6.91 2.42 2.23
N GLY A 62 -7.83 1.86 3.03
CA GLY A 62 -9.14 1.42 2.57
C GLY A 62 -10.01 2.58 2.05
N VAL A 63 -9.99 3.73 2.74
CA VAL A 63 -10.71 4.94 2.32
C VAL A 63 -10.11 5.52 1.04
N ILE A 64 -8.79 5.63 0.94
CA ILE A 64 -8.13 6.09 -0.29
C ILE A 64 -8.47 5.15 -1.46
N PHE A 65 -8.41 3.84 -1.24
CA PHE A 65 -8.75 2.86 -2.26
C PHE A 65 -10.23 2.98 -2.70
N ALA A 66 -11.15 3.19 -1.76
CA ALA A 66 -12.57 3.44 -2.08
C ALA A 66 -12.76 4.72 -2.91
N ILE A 67 -12.01 5.80 -2.61
CA ILE A 67 -12.02 7.03 -3.41
C ILE A 67 -11.52 6.75 -4.83
N CYS A 68 -10.47 5.93 -4.98
CA CYS A 68 -9.97 5.52 -6.30
C CYS A 68 -11.01 4.74 -7.12
N LEU A 69 -11.93 4.02 -6.47
CA LEU A 69 -13.02 3.28 -7.15
C LEU A 69 -14.12 4.20 -7.69
N ILE A 70 -14.18 5.48 -7.31
CA ILE A 70 -15.16 6.43 -7.86
C ILE A 70 -14.96 6.60 -9.37
N ALA A 71 -13.70 6.70 -9.83
CA ALA A 71 -13.36 6.81 -11.24
C ALA A 71 -13.94 5.66 -12.09
N PRO A 72 -13.57 4.38 -11.87
CA PRO A 72 -14.12 3.29 -12.67
C PRO A 72 -15.63 3.11 -12.47
N SER A 73 -16.20 3.53 -11.33
CA SER A 73 -17.66 3.55 -11.14
C SER A 73 -18.36 4.47 -12.14
N PHE A 74 -17.84 5.68 -12.35
CA PHE A 74 -18.42 6.63 -13.32
C PHE A 74 -18.31 6.09 -14.75
N PHE A 75 -17.19 5.45 -15.08
CA PHE A 75 -17.02 4.77 -16.37
C PHE A 75 -18.06 3.67 -16.56
N CYS A 76 -18.27 2.81 -15.56
CA CYS A 76 -19.27 1.74 -15.62
C CYS A 76 -20.69 2.30 -15.83
N LEU A 77 -21.09 3.30 -15.03
CA LEU A 77 -22.41 3.93 -15.16
C LEU A 77 -22.65 4.52 -16.55
N ARG A 78 -21.61 5.12 -17.15
CA ARG A 78 -21.69 5.68 -18.50
C ARG A 78 -21.76 4.59 -19.56
N ILE A 79 -20.94 3.56 -19.46
CA ILE A 79 -20.92 2.43 -20.41
C ILE A 79 -22.25 1.68 -20.38
N ASP A 80 -22.85 1.51 -19.19
CA ASP A 80 -24.17 0.89 -19.04
C ASP A 80 -25.33 1.81 -19.48
N GLY A 81 -25.03 3.04 -19.94
CA GLY A 81 -26.04 3.99 -20.41
C GLY A 81 -26.94 4.55 -19.30
N THR A 82 -26.59 4.32 -18.03
CA THR A 82 -27.37 4.81 -16.88
C THR A 82 -27.29 6.34 -16.76
N VAL A 83 -26.17 6.92 -17.17
CA VAL A 83 -25.95 8.38 -17.18
C VAL A 83 -25.65 8.90 -18.60
N SER A 84 -26.22 10.05 -18.93
CA SER A 84 -26.11 10.69 -20.25
C SER A 84 -24.94 11.68 -20.38
N TRP A 85 -24.10 11.83 -19.35
CA TRP A 85 -23.01 12.83 -19.27
C TRP A 85 -21.94 12.67 -20.36
N SER A 86 -21.24 13.75 -20.72
CA SER A 86 -20.08 13.65 -21.62
C SER A 86 -18.95 12.82 -20.97
N TRP A 87 -18.10 12.21 -21.80
CA TRP A 87 -16.96 11.43 -21.31
C TRP A 87 -15.97 12.29 -20.51
N GLY A 88 -15.90 13.59 -20.78
CA GLY A 88 -15.14 14.54 -19.97
C GLY A 88 -15.61 14.62 -18.52
N VAL A 89 -16.93 14.63 -18.28
CA VAL A 89 -17.48 14.64 -16.91
C VAL A 89 -17.17 13.34 -16.18
N VAL A 90 -17.26 12.21 -16.90
CA VAL A 90 -16.92 10.88 -16.38
C VAL A 90 -15.45 10.77 -15.98
N ALA A 91 -14.55 11.50 -16.68
CA ALA A 91 -13.13 11.51 -16.41
C ALA A 91 -12.69 12.43 -15.24
N ILE A 92 -13.58 13.30 -14.73
CA ILE A 92 -13.24 14.26 -13.65
C ILE A 92 -12.56 13.60 -12.44
N PRO A 93 -13.06 12.48 -11.87
CA PRO A 93 -12.40 11.85 -10.74
C PRO A 93 -10.95 11.43 -11.03
N VAL A 94 -10.67 10.95 -12.25
CA VAL A 94 -9.32 10.59 -12.69
C VAL A 94 -8.43 11.84 -12.79
N TRP A 95 -8.95 12.94 -13.33
CA TRP A 95 -8.19 14.19 -13.42
C TRP A 95 -7.88 14.79 -12.06
N ILE A 96 -8.81 14.70 -11.10
CA ILE A 96 -8.57 15.12 -9.71
C ILE A 96 -7.45 14.28 -9.08
N MET A 97 -7.46 12.95 -9.28
CA MET A 97 -6.39 12.08 -8.78
C MET A 97 -5.04 12.43 -9.42
N ASN A 98 -4.99 12.68 -10.72
CA ASN A 98 -3.76 13.07 -11.41
C ASN A 98 -3.25 14.44 -10.95
N ALA A 99 -4.15 15.41 -10.72
CA ALA A 99 -3.80 16.71 -10.18
C ALA A 99 -3.20 16.58 -8.78
N PHE A 100 -3.80 15.75 -7.91
CA PHE A 100 -3.24 15.47 -6.59
C PHE A 100 -1.86 14.81 -6.69
N TYR A 101 -1.71 13.78 -7.53
CA TYR A 101 -0.41 13.14 -7.77
C TYR A 101 0.65 14.16 -8.23
N PHE A 102 0.29 15.02 -9.19
CA PHE A 102 1.16 16.08 -9.68
C PHE A 102 1.55 17.08 -8.58
N CYS A 103 0.59 17.54 -7.77
CA CYS A 103 0.85 18.41 -6.63
C CYS A 103 1.82 17.77 -5.63
N ASN A 104 1.70 16.46 -5.37
CA ASN A 104 2.61 15.74 -4.46
C ASN A 104 4.02 15.63 -5.04
N VAL A 105 4.15 15.25 -6.31
CA VAL A 105 5.46 15.16 -6.99
C VAL A 105 6.18 16.51 -6.98
N TRP A 106 5.44 17.60 -7.22
CA TRP A 106 6.01 18.95 -7.23
C TRP A 106 6.33 19.46 -5.82
N SER A 107 5.45 19.21 -4.85
CA SER A 107 5.58 19.68 -3.47
C SER A 107 6.59 18.89 -2.65
N SER A 108 6.99 17.69 -3.10
CA SER A 108 8.01 16.89 -2.44
C SER A 108 9.32 17.68 -2.35
N ARG A 109 9.52 18.29 -1.19
CA ARG A 109 10.74 19.00 -0.79
C ARG A 109 11.79 17.95 -0.51
N THR A 110 12.87 17.99 -1.27
CA THR A 110 14.02 17.12 -1.01
C THR A 110 14.73 17.61 0.23
N THR A 111 14.58 16.86 1.31
CA THR A 111 15.16 17.16 2.62
C THR A 111 16.65 16.81 2.72
N ASN A 112 17.25 16.23 1.68
CA ASN A 112 18.69 15.94 1.63
C ASN A 112 19.42 17.02 0.83
N VAL A 113 20.12 17.88 1.56
CA VAL A 113 20.94 19.01 1.06
C VAL A 113 22.22 18.55 0.34
N ASN A 114 22.47 17.24 0.25
CA ASN A 114 23.73 16.67 -0.25
C ASN A 114 23.61 15.92 -1.59
N ASP A 115 22.41 15.73 -2.14
CA ASP A 115 22.24 15.08 -3.45
C ASP A 115 22.43 16.11 -4.57
N ASP A 116 23.16 15.74 -5.63
CA ASP A 116 23.47 16.58 -6.79
C ASP A 116 22.20 17.29 -7.31
N ILE A 117 22.08 18.57 -6.97
CA ILE A 117 20.91 19.43 -7.21
C ILE A 117 20.48 19.41 -8.69
N SER A 118 21.42 19.20 -9.62
CA SER A 118 21.18 19.06 -11.05
C SER A 118 20.42 17.78 -11.42
N SER A 119 20.78 16.62 -10.85
CA SER A 119 20.17 15.33 -11.16
C SER A 119 18.70 15.27 -10.73
N LEU A 120 18.39 15.87 -9.58
CA LEU A 120 17.06 15.94 -9.03
C LEU A 120 16.12 16.80 -9.88
N GLY A 121 16.61 17.95 -10.35
CA GLY A 121 15.84 18.83 -11.24
C GLY A 121 15.45 18.13 -12.54
N VAL A 122 16.39 17.41 -13.15
CA VAL A 122 16.16 16.63 -14.38
C VAL A 122 15.12 15.54 -14.16
N TYR A 123 15.21 14.79 -13.05
CA TYR A 123 14.23 13.75 -12.75
C TYR A 123 12.80 14.31 -12.55
N LYS A 124 12.65 15.43 -11.84
CA LYS A 124 11.35 16.10 -11.67
C LYS A 124 10.76 16.58 -13.01
N VAL A 125 11.60 17.13 -13.89
CA VAL A 125 11.19 17.53 -15.25
C VAL A 125 10.77 16.31 -16.06
N PHE A 126 11.54 15.21 -16.00
CA PHE A 126 11.21 13.96 -16.66
C PHE A 126 9.84 13.41 -16.20
N LEU A 127 9.61 13.33 -14.88
CA LEU A 127 8.31 12.95 -14.33
C LEU A 127 7.18 13.89 -14.76
N THR A 128 7.46 15.19 -14.88
CA THR A 128 6.48 16.17 -15.35
C THR A 128 6.09 15.90 -16.81
N ILE A 129 7.07 15.66 -17.68
CA ILE A 129 6.84 15.31 -19.10
C ILE A 129 5.98 14.05 -19.20
N MET A 130 6.29 13.01 -18.42
CA MET A 130 5.52 11.78 -18.36
C MET A 130 4.05 12.00 -17.99
N ASN A 131 3.81 12.82 -16.95
CA ASN A 131 2.45 13.15 -16.53
C ASN A 131 1.68 13.94 -17.61
N VAL A 132 2.34 14.87 -18.30
CA VAL A 132 1.72 15.62 -19.40
C VAL A 132 1.35 14.69 -20.55
N LEU A 133 2.20 13.72 -20.91
CA LEU A 133 1.89 12.72 -21.95
C LEU A 133 0.69 11.85 -21.55
N LEU A 134 0.61 11.44 -20.29
CA LEU A 134 -0.53 10.67 -19.79
C LEU A 134 -1.83 11.49 -19.79
N LEU A 135 -1.77 12.77 -19.40
CA LEU A 135 -2.91 13.68 -19.46
C LEU A 135 -3.39 13.90 -20.90
N MET A 136 -2.46 14.12 -21.83
CA MET A 136 -2.78 14.24 -23.27
C MET A 136 -3.47 12.99 -23.79
N THR A 137 -3.00 11.80 -23.39
CA THR A 137 -3.67 10.52 -23.71
C THR A 137 -5.11 10.51 -23.22
N GLN A 138 -5.35 10.87 -21.96
CA GLN A 138 -6.70 10.88 -21.39
C GLN A 138 -7.63 11.85 -22.14
N ILE A 139 -7.13 13.04 -22.49
CA ILE A 139 -7.90 14.03 -23.26
C ILE A 139 -8.26 13.46 -24.64
N PHE A 140 -7.30 12.87 -25.37
CA PHE A 140 -7.57 12.29 -26.69
C PHE A 140 -8.54 11.11 -26.64
N ILE A 141 -8.44 10.24 -25.62
CA ILE A 141 -9.40 9.16 -25.41
C ILE A 141 -10.80 9.71 -25.12
N VAL A 142 -10.93 10.72 -24.26
CA VAL A 142 -12.22 11.37 -23.99
C VAL A 142 -12.82 11.97 -25.26
N LEU A 143 -12.03 12.73 -26.04
CA LEU A 143 -12.50 13.32 -27.30
C LEU A 143 -12.90 12.26 -28.33
N LYS A 144 -12.17 11.15 -28.37
CA LYS A 144 -12.49 10.01 -29.24
C LYS A 144 -13.79 9.34 -28.81
N LEU A 145 -13.98 9.11 -27.51
CA LEU A 145 -15.19 8.50 -26.95
C LEU A 145 -16.44 9.40 -27.10
N ASP A 146 -16.27 10.72 -27.04
CA ASP A 146 -17.34 11.70 -27.32
C ASP A 146 -17.66 11.81 -28.83
N GLY A 147 -16.92 11.13 -29.71
CA GLY A 147 -17.12 11.19 -31.16
C GLY A 147 -16.61 12.47 -31.82
N ASN A 148 -15.92 13.34 -31.07
CA ASN A 148 -15.36 14.60 -31.57
C ASN A 148 -14.05 14.40 -32.36
N LEU A 149 -13.45 13.21 -32.30
CA LEU A 149 -12.21 12.87 -32.97
C LEU A 149 -12.41 11.73 -33.98
N SER A 150 -12.18 12.00 -35.26
CA SER A 150 -12.32 11.01 -36.34
C SER A 150 -11.13 10.04 -36.48
N TRP A 151 -10.05 10.27 -35.74
CA TRP A 151 -8.82 9.47 -35.82
C TRP A 151 -9.03 8.04 -35.33
N THR A 152 -8.19 7.09 -35.77
CA THR A 152 -8.24 5.72 -35.21
C THR A 152 -7.76 5.72 -33.75
N VAL A 153 -8.12 4.69 -32.98
CA VAL A 153 -7.73 4.58 -31.56
C VAL A 153 -6.20 4.53 -31.42
N VAL A 154 -5.51 3.85 -32.34
CA VAL A 154 -4.04 3.82 -32.39
C VAL A 154 -3.44 5.23 -32.47
N HIS A 155 -3.99 6.11 -33.30
CA HIS A 155 -3.51 7.50 -33.43
C HIS A 155 -3.79 8.33 -32.16
N ALA A 156 -4.95 8.13 -31.53
CA ALA A 156 -5.27 8.78 -30.26
C ALA A 156 -4.32 8.36 -29.12
N LEU A 157 -3.70 7.19 -29.23
CA LEU A 157 -2.75 6.63 -28.25
C LEU A 157 -1.29 7.02 -28.51
N ILE A 158 -0.97 7.86 -29.50
CA ILE A 158 0.41 8.30 -29.75
C ILE A 158 1.11 8.86 -28.49
N PRO A 159 0.51 9.75 -27.68
CA PRO A 159 1.16 10.25 -26.47
C PRO A 159 1.45 9.14 -25.46
N PHE A 160 0.60 8.12 -25.39
CA PHE A 160 0.79 6.95 -24.54
C PHE A 160 1.97 6.08 -25.00
N PHE A 161 2.13 5.87 -26.31
CA PHE A 161 3.27 5.14 -26.84
C PHE A 161 4.60 5.87 -26.62
N VAL A 162 4.60 7.21 -26.69
CA VAL A 162 5.77 8.02 -26.31
C VAL A 162 6.07 7.85 -24.82
N TYR A 163 5.05 7.90 -23.96
CA TYR A 163 5.18 7.66 -22.52
C TYR A 163 5.79 6.28 -22.22
N GLU A 164 5.23 5.20 -22.77
CA GLU A 164 5.75 3.84 -22.55
C GLU A 164 7.13 3.64 -23.18
N GLY A 165 7.44 4.31 -24.29
CA GLY A 165 8.76 4.28 -24.90
C GLY A 165 9.83 4.90 -24.00
N LEU A 166 9.52 6.04 -23.38
CA LEU A 166 10.41 6.65 -22.38
C LEU A 166 10.53 5.78 -21.11
N ALA A 167 9.43 5.15 -20.66
CA ALA A 167 9.45 4.22 -19.54
C ALA A 167 10.27 2.95 -19.85
N LEU A 168 10.26 2.49 -21.11
CA LEU A 168 11.08 1.37 -21.57
C LEU A 168 12.56 1.71 -21.52
N VAL A 169 12.94 2.92 -21.94
CA VAL A 169 14.31 3.42 -21.82
C VAL A 169 14.73 3.40 -20.35
N GLU A 170 13.93 3.99 -19.46
CA GLU A 170 14.20 3.95 -18.02
C GLU A 170 14.35 2.52 -17.49
N ALA A 171 13.42 1.62 -17.87
CA ALA A 171 13.42 0.25 -17.42
C ALA A 171 14.67 -0.53 -17.86
N CYS A 172 15.10 -0.34 -19.12
CA CYS A 172 16.29 -0.98 -19.69
C CYS A 172 17.59 -0.51 -19.05
N PHE A 173 17.73 0.77 -18.74
CA PHE A 173 18.97 1.33 -18.21
C PHE A 173 19.09 1.22 -16.68
N LEU A 174 17.98 1.30 -15.94
CA LEU A 174 18.01 1.42 -14.48
C LEU A 174 17.53 0.17 -13.74
N SER A 175 16.42 -0.42 -14.18
CA SER A 175 15.69 -1.41 -13.36
C SER A 175 15.86 -2.86 -13.80
N GLY A 176 16.27 -3.10 -15.05
CA GLY A 176 16.31 -4.43 -15.66
C GLY A 176 14.93 -5.07 -15.92
N ASN A 177 13.82 -4.41 -15.58
CA ASN A 177 12.46 -4.95 -15.74
C ASN A 177 11.76 -4.47 -17.03
N SER A 178 12.35 -4.74 -18.19
CA SER A 178 11.80 -4.36 -19.49
C SER A 178 10.59 -5.19 -19.92
N ILE A 179 10.49 -6.43 -19.45
CA ILE A 179 9.44 -7.39 -19.86
C ILE A 179 8.04 -6.84 -19.57
N GLY A 180 7.83 -6.28 -18.36
CA GLY A 180 6.53 -5.72 -17.99
C GLY A 180 6.09 -4.56 -18.88
N VAL A 181 7.03 -3.69 -19.27
CA VAL A 181 6.76 -2.56 -20.17
C VAL A 181 6.38 -3.05 -21.57
N ILE A 182 7.14 -4.01 -22.11
CA ILE A 182 6.88 -4.59 -23.43
C ILE A 182 5.49 -5.25 -23.47
N LEU A 183 5.13 -6.04 -22.45
CA LEU A 183 3.81 -6.66 -22.37
C LEU A 183 2.68 -5.63 -22.35
N ARG A 184 2.85 -4.49 -21.66
CA ARG A 184 1.86 -3.40 -21.67
C ARG A 184 1.73 -2.73 -23.03
N ILE A 185 2.85 -2.44 -23.71
CA ILE A 185 2.83 -1.86 -25.06
C ILE A 185 2.07 -2.78 -26.01
N VAL A 186 2.42 -4.07 -26.02
CA VAL A 186 1.75 -5.07 -26.86
C VAL A 186 0.25 -5.16 -26.51
N GLN A 187 -0.10 -5.17 -25.23
CA GLN A 187 -1.49 -5.20 -24.77
C GLN A 187 -2.31 -4.03 -25.32
N VAL A 188 -1.77 -2.80 -25.25
CA VAL A 188 -2.46 -1.59 -25.71
C VAL A 188 -2.60 -1.58 -27.22
N ILE A 189 -1.58 -2.04 -27.97
CA ILE A 189 -1.67 -2.18 -29.42
C ILE A 189 -2.77 -3.17 -29.80
N LEU A 190 -2.81 -4.35 -29.18
CA LEU A 190 -3.84 -5.37 -29.48
C LEU A 190 -5.25 -4.86 -29.16
N ILE A 191 -5.43 -4.15 -28.04
CA ILE A 191 -6.72 -3.53 -27.70
C ILE A 191 -7.11 -2.48 -28.74
N ALA A 192 -6.18 -1.59 -29.12
CA ALA A 192 -6.45 -0.54 -30.09
C ALA A 192 -6.83 -1.11 -31.46
N LEU A 193 -6.08 -2.10 -31.96
CA LEU A 193 -6.38 -2.78 -33.21
C LEU A 193 -7.72 -3.52 -33.16
N LYS A 194 -8.06 -4.14 -32.01
CA LYS A 194 -9.35 -4.81 -31.82
C LYS A 194 -10.51 -3.81 -31.84
N VAL A 195 -10.38 -2.69 -31.15
CA VAL A 195 -11.40 -1.63 -31.10
C VAL A 195 -11.56 -0.95 -32.46
N ASP A 196 -10.47 -0.77 -33.21
CA ASP A 196 -10.49 -0.23 -34.58
C ASP A 196 -11.06 -1.24 -35.61
N GLY A 197 -11.42 -2.46 -35.21
CA GLY A 197 -11.98 -3.48 -36.10
C GLY A 197 -10.94 -4.12 -37.04
N SER A 198 -9.64 -3.95 -36.77
CA SER A 198 -8.57 -4.56 -37.56
C SER A 198 -8.26 -6.01 -37.16
N LEU A 199 -8.77 -6.46 -36.01
CA LEU A 199 -8.57 -7.81 -35.47
C LEU A 199 -9.91 -8.48 -35.19
N ASP A 200 -10.13 -9.68 -35.73
CA ASP A 200 -11.36 -10.45 -35.52
C ASP A 200 -11.28 -11.46 -34.37
N ASP A 201 -10.15 -11.52 -33.66
CA ASP A 201 -9.91 -12.48 -32.57
C ASP A 201 -10.77 -12.27 -31.32
N SER A 202 -10.91 -13.29 -30.49
CA SER A 202 -11.61 -13.19 -29.19
C SER A 202 -10.93 -12.20 -28.24
N TRP A 203 -11.70 -11.62 -27.31
CA TRP A 203 -11.11 -10.75 -26.28
C TRP A 203 -10.12 -11.50 -25.39
N TRP A 204 -10.28 -12.81 -25.20
CA TRP A 204 -9.31 -13.63 -24.47
C TRP A 204 -7.92 -13.61 -25.10
N THR A 205 -7.85 -13.67 -26.43
CA THR A 205 -6.59 -13.59 -27.20
C THR A 205 -5.99 -12.19 -27.11
N VAL A 206 -6.80 -11.15 -27.23
CA VAL A 206 -6.35 -9.75 -27.13
C VAL A 206 -5.71 -9.47 -25.77
N PHE A 207 -6.21 -10.07 -24.69
CA PHE A 207 -5.67 -9.95 -23.33
C PHE A 207 -4.54 -10.95 -23.00
N THR A 208 -3.97 -11.65 -23.98
CA THR A 208 -2.86 -12.61 -23.74
C THR A 208 -1.66 -12.01 -22.99
N PRO A 209 -1.16 -10.80 -23.33
CA PRO A 209 -0.06 -10.19 -22.58
C PRO A 209 -0.40 -9.98 -21.09
N LEU A 210 -1.65 -9.60 -20.80
CA LEU A 210 -2.14 -9.48 -19.42
C LEU A 210 -2.14 -10.84 -18.71
N TRP A 211 -2.59 -11.92 -19.35
CA TRP A 211 -2.59 -13.25 -18.74
C TRP A 211 -1.17 -13.72 -18.41
N ILE A 212 -0.21 -13.46 -19.28
CA ILE A 212 1.22 -13.76 -19.01
C ILE A 212 1.70 -13.00 -17.77
N ALA A 213 1.37 -11.71 -17.66
CA ALA A 213 1.73 -10.90 -16.50
C ALA A 213 1.06 -11.40 -15.21
N ILE A 214 -0.24 -11.73 -15.26
CA ILE A 214 -0.98 -12.27 -14.11
C ILE A 214 -0.40 -13.61 -13.67
N CYS A 215 -0.10 -14.52 -14.61
CA CYS A 215 0.55 -15.79 -14.31
C CYS A 215 1.91 -15.59 -13.62
N LEU A 216 2.73 -14.65 -14.10
CA LEU A 216 4.02 -14.36 -13.49
C LEU A 216 3.86 -13.84 -12.05
N VAL A 217 2.95 -12.90 -11.82
CA VAL A 217 2.68 -12.36 -10.47
C VAL A 217 2.12 -13.45 -9.56
N PHE A 218 1.24 -14.32 -10.07
CA PHE A 218 0.69 -15.43 -9.32
C PHE A 218 1.76 -16.44 -8.91
N LEU A 219 2.72 -16.75 -9.78
CA LEU A 219 3.85 -17.63 -9.45
C LEU A 219 4.73 -17.03 -8.34
N ILE A 220 5.01 -15.73 -8.40
CA ILE A 220 5.76 -15.03 -7.35
C ILE A 220 4.97 -15.03 -6.04
N ALA A 221 3.66 -14.71 -6.09
CA ALA A 221 2.79 -14.72 -4.93
C ALA A 221 2.68 -16.12 -4.30
N LEU A 222 2.59 -17.17 -5.11
CA LEU A 222 2.57 -18.55 -4.62
C LEU A 222 3.88 -18.89 -3.91
N ALA A 223 5.03 -18.54 -4.50
CA ALA A 223 6.33 -18.77 -3.88
C ALA A 223 6.46 -18.03 -2.53
N THR A 224 5.99 -16.79 -2.44
CA THR A 224 6.02 -16.03 -1.18
C THR A 224 5.04 -16.58 -0.14
N ILE A 225 3.83 -16.98 -0.55
CA ILE A 225 2.83 -17.60 0.33
C ILE A 225 3.36 -18.93 0.88
N VAL A 226 3.99 -19.77 0.04
CA VAL A 226 4.59 -21.04 0.47
C VAL A 226 5.77 -20.79 1.41
N GLY A 227 6.64 -19.84 1.08
CA GLY A 227 7.76 -19.45 1.96
C GLY A 227 7.29 -18.94 3.32
N LEU A 228 6.29 -18.06 3.32
CA LEU A 228 5.67 -17.54 4.54
C LEU A 228 4.99 -18.67 5.35
N HIS A 229 4.28 -19.58 4.68
CA HIS A 229 3.65 -20.72 5.34
C HIS A 229 4.69 -21.63 6.01
N TYR A 230 5.82 -21.87 5.35
CA TYR A 230 6.91 -22.67 5.90
C TYR A 230 7.49 -22.02 7.17
N GLN A 231 7.76 -20.71 7.13
CA GLN A 231 8.27 -19.95 8.28
C GLN A 231 7.30 -19.98 9.47
N LEU A 232 6.02 -19.72 9.23
CA LEU A 232 5.02 -19.72 10.31
C LEU A 232 4.80 -21.12 10.94
N MET A 233 5.02 -22.19 10.18
CA MET A 233 4.95 -23.56 10.71
C MET A 233 6.18 -23.90 11.56
N GLU A 234 7.35 -23.35 11.25
CA GLU A 234 8.60 -23.54 12.01
C GLU A 234 8.54 -22.85 13.38
N ASP A 235 7.99 -21.64 13.44
CA ASP A 235 7.88 -20.85 14.67
C ASP A 235 6.83 -21.38 15.67
N GLY A 236 6.06 -22.42 15.29
CA GLY A 236 5.09 -23.07 16.18
C GLY A 236 3.91 -22.19 16.59
N GLU A 237 3.63 -21.11 15.86
CA GLU A 237 2.54 -20.20 16.18
C GLU A 237 1.16 -20.88 16.03
N SER A 238 0.45 -21.04 17.14
CA SER A 238 -0.93 -21.53 17.16
C SER A 238 -1.91 -20.37 17.20
N GLY A 239 -2.53 -20.02 16.06
CA GLY A 239 -3.55 -18.97 16.05
C GLY A 239 -3.99 -18.48 14.66
N LEU A 240 -4.50 -17.25 14.63
CA LEU A 240 -4.97 -16.54 13.43
C LEU A 240 -3.90 -16.50 12.32
N PHE A 241 -2.62 -16.41 12.68
CA PHE A 241 -1.50 -16.37 11.75
C PHE A 241 -1.40 -17.59 10.84
N ARG A 242 -1.89 -18.77 11.27
CA ARG A 242 -1.97 -19.96 10.41
C ARG A 242 -2.83 -19.74 9.17
N TRP A 243 -3.82 -18.85 9.23
CA TRP A 243 -4.72 -18.52 8.14
C TRP A 243 -4.23 -17.36 7.26
N LEU A 244 -3.14 -16.69 7.64
CA LEU A 244 -2.60 -15.56 6.90
C LEU A 244 -2.26 -15.89 5.43
N PRO A 245 -1.63 -17.03 5.09
CA PRO A 245 -1.37 -17.40 3.69
C PRO A 245 -2.66 -17.54 2.86
N LEU A 246 -3.72 -18.09 3.47
CA LEU A 246 -5.03 -18.23 2.82
C LEU A 246 -5.68 -16.85 2.60
N ILE A 247 -5.62 -15.96 3.59
CA ILE A 247 -6.14 -14.59 3.47
C ILE A 247 -5.42 -13.85 2.33
N ILE A 248 -4.09 -13.94 2.27
CA ILE A 248 -3.30 -13.34 1.20
C ILE A 248 -3.71 -13.91 -0.16
N ALA A 249 -3.86 -15.24 -0.28
CA ALA A 249 -4.32 -15.86 -1.53
C ALA A 249 -5.70 -15.35 -1.97
N VAL A 250 -6.64 -15.19 -1.05
CA VAL A 250 -7.98 -14.64 -1.33
C VAL A 250 -7.89 -13.18 -1.77
N VAL A 251 -7.08 -12.36 -1.11
CA VAL A 251 -6.87 -10.95 -1.49
C VAL A 251 -6.27 -10.85 -2.89
N VAL A 252 -5.27 -11.68 -3.21
CA VAL A 252 -4.67 -11.75 -4.56
C VAL A 252 -5.72 -12.16 -5.60
N ALA A 253 -6.54 -13.18 -5.32
CA ALA A 253 -7.60 -13.61 -6.23
C ALA A 253 -8.65 -12.50 -6.47
N LEU A 254 -9.09 -11.81 -5.41
CA LEU A 254 -10.02 -10.69 -5.51
C LEU A 254 -9.43 -9.50 -6.28
N PHE A 255 -8.12 -9.26 -6.16
CA PHE A 255 -7.43 -8.20 -6.89
C PHE A 255 -7.42 -8.46 -8.40
N PHE A 256 -7.27 -9.72 -8.82
CA PHE A 256 -7.26 -10.08 -10.24
C PHE A 256 -8.64 -10.40 -10.85
N ALA A 257 -9.65 -10.66 -10.02
CA ALA A 257 -11.01 -10.98 -10.47
C ALA A 257 -11.62 -9.95 -11.46
N PRO A 258 -11.43 -8.62 -11.30
CA PRO A 258 -11.96 -7.63 -12.24
C PRO A 258 -11.53 -7.85 -13.69
N TYR A 259 -10.32 -8.35 -13.93
CA TYR A 259 -9.81 -8.58 -15.29
C TYR A 259 -10.54 -9.73 -16.00
N PHE A 260 -10.81 -10.83 -15.29
CA PHE A 260 -11.58 -11.96 -15.84
C PHE A 260 -13.02 -11.55 -16.13
N ILE A 261 -13.64 -10.80 -15.21
CA ILE A 261 -14.99 -10.27 -15.37
C ILE A 261 -15.04 -9.30 -16.55
N LEU A 262 -14.04 -8.41 -16.69
CA LEU A 262 -13.94 -7.47 -17.82
C LEU A 262 -13.90 -8.21 -19.17
N VAL A 263 -13.03 -9.20 -19.33
CA VAL A 263 -12.93 -9.95 -20.59
C VAL A 263 -14.24 -10.70 -20.89
N LYS A 264 -14.87 -11.29 -19.87
CA LYS A 264 -16.17 -11.95 -20.06
C LYS A 264 -17.26 -10.96 -20.46
N ARG A 265 -17.22 -9.72 -19.93
CA ARG A 265 -18.16 -8.65 -20.29
C ARG A 265 -17.97 -8.17 -21.72
N LEU A 266 -16.71 -8.01 -22.15
CA LEU A 266 -16.35 -7.59 -23.51
C LEU A 266 -16.75 -8.66 -24.54
N GLU A 267 -16.62 -9.94 -24.20
CA GLU A 267 -16.98 -11.05 -25.08
C GLU A 267 -18.50 -11.25 -25.20
N SER A 268 -19.21 -11.30 -24.07
CA SER A 268 -20.60 -11.76 -24.06
C SER A 268 -21.64 -10.65 -23.98
N GLY A 269 -21.28 -9.46 -23.51
CA GLY A 269 -22.21 -8.35 -23.46
C GLY A 269 -23.27 -8.39 -22.34
N THR A 270 -23.38 -9.49 -21.59
CA THR A 270 -24.65 -9.90 -20.96
C THR A 270 -24.98 -9.28 -19.59
N PHE A 271 -24.01 -8.77 -18.83
CA PHE A 271 -24.22 -8.33 -17.45
C PHE A 271 -23.78 -6.88 -17.22
N SER A 272 -24.23 -6.23 -16.14
CA SER A 272 -23.85 -4.83 -15.84
C SER A 272 -22.33 -4.68 -15.65
N THR A 273 -21.76 -3.59 -16.18
CA THR A 273 -20.33 -3.29 -15.96
C THR A 273 -19.99 -3.05 -14.48
N PHE A 274 -20.99 -2.77 -13.63
CA PHE A 274 -20.81 -2.66 -12.18
C PHE A 274 -20.21 -3.93 -11.53
N TYR A 275 -20.42 -5.12 -12.11
CA TYR A 275 -19.80 -6.34 -11.59
C TYR A 275 -18.26 -6.34 -11.73
N ILE A 276 -17.70 -5.55 -12.66
CA ILE A 276 -16.26 -5.44 -12.86
C ILE A 276 -15.60 -4.78 -11.64
N ILE A 277 -16.25 -3.78 -11.04
CA ILE A 277 -15.71 -3.00 -9.91
C ILE A 277 -16.04 -3.62 -8.54
N LEU A 278 -16.97 -4.57 -8.49
CA LEU A 278 -17.45 -5.19 -7.26
C LEU A 278 -16.33 -5.82 -6.40
N PRO A 279 -15.35 -6.59 -6.95
CA PRO A 279 -14.24 -7.11 -6.15
C PRO A 279 -13.43 -6.00 -5.47
N GLY A 280 -13.28 -4.85 -6.13
CA GLY A 280 -12.63 -3.67 -5.56
C GLY A 280 -13.38 -3.13 -4.33
N PHE A 281 -14.71 -3.01 -4.41
CA PHE A 281 -15.49 -2.57 -3.25
C PHE A 281 -15.44 -3.54 -2.07
N ILE A 282 -15.44 -4.85 -2.36
CA ILE A 282 -15.27 -5.89 -1.33
C ILE A 282 -13.90 -5.75 -0.65
N LEU A 283 -12.83 -5.56 -1.43
CA LEU A 283 -11.48 -5.33 -0.89
C LEU A 283 -11.42 -4.05 -0.04
N ALA A 284 -11.93 -2.93 -0.55
CA ALA A 284 -11.96 -1.65 0.18
C ALA A 284 -12.71 -1.77 1.52
N GLY A 285 -13.90 -2.37 1.48
CA GLY A 285 -14.71 -2.61 2.69
C GLY A 285 -14.00 -3.52 3.68
N SER A 286 -13.37 -4.60 3.21
CA SER A 286 -12.62 -5.52 4.07
C SER A 286 -11.46 -4.83 4.80
N LEU A 287 -10.69 -3.97 4.12
CA LEU A 287 -9.58 -3.22 4.72
C LEU A 287 -10.07 -2.29 5.84
N VAL A 288 -11.17 -1.56 5.60
CA VAL A 288 -11.76 -0.67 6.60
C VAL A 288 -12.28 -1.45 7.81
N LEU A 289 -12.99 -2.57 7.58
CA LEU A 289 -13.53 -3.40 8.66
C LEU A 289 -12.42 -4.03 9.51
N VAL A 290 -11.35 -4.53 8.90
CA VAL A 290 -10.18 -5.05 9.63
C VAL A 290 -9.51 -3.94 10.43
N GLY A 291 -9.30 -2.77 9.83
CA GLY A 291 -8.73 -1.61 10.52
C GLY A 291 -9.56 -1.17 11.73
N ILE A 292 -10.89 -1.09 11.60
CA ILE A 292 -11.79 -0.79 12.72
C ILE A 292 -11.71 -1.88 13.79
N GLY A 293 -11.67 -3.15 13.39
CA GLY A 293 -11.53 -4.29 14.31
C GLY A 293 -10.26 -4.19 15.16
N LEU A 294 -9.11 -3.85 14.55
CA LEU A 294 -7.85 -3.64 15.28
C LEU A 294 -7.93 -2.49 16.29
N LEU A 295 -8.59 -1.38 15.93
CA LEU A 295 -8.80 -0.25 16.85
C LEU A 295 -9.72 -0.63 18.03
N MET A 296 -10.80 -1.38 17.76
CA MET A 296 -11.71 -1.87 18.79
C MET A 296 -11.03 -2.86 19.74
N MET A 297 -10.21 -3.78 19.21
CA MET A 297 -9.44 -4.70 20.05
C MET A 297 -8.48 -3.96 20.97
N ASN A 298 -7.77 -2.94 20.47
CA ASN A 298 -6.82 -2.20 21.31
C ASN A 298 -7.52 -1.39 22.41
N THR A 299 -8.63 -0.73 22.10
CA THR A 299 -9.41 0.02 23.10
C THR A 299 -10.01 -0.89 24.18
N CYS A 300 -10.45 -2.09 23.82
CA CYS A 300 -10.91 -3.10 24.78
C CYS A 300 -9.79 -3.59 25.70
N CYS A 301 -8.59 -3.89 25.17
CA CYS A 301 -7.44 -4.30 25.98
C CYS A 301 -6.96 -3.20 26.93
N SER A 302 -6.89 -1.96 26.44
CA SER A 302 -6.52 -0.79 27.27
C SER A 302 -7.50 -0.57 28.43
N ARG A 303 -8.80 -0.76 28.21
CA ARG A 303 -9.82 -0.63 29.26
C ARG A 303 -9.71 -1.71 30.33
N LYS A 304 -9.38 -2.95 29.96
CA LYS A 304 -9.20 -4.05 30.91
C LYS A 304 -8.01 -3.79 31.84
N SER A 305 -6.87 -3.35 31.29
CA SER A 305 -5.68 -3.02 32.08
C SER A 305 -5.95 -1.91 33.10
N ARG A 306 -6.58 -0.80 32.67
CA ARG A 306 -6.91 0.32 33.56
C ARG A 306 -7.89 -0.06 34.69
N SER A 307 -8.73 -1.07 34.49
CA SER A 307 -9.63 -1.56 35.56
C SER A 307 -8.87 -2.29 36.68
N GLN A 308 -7.79 -3.00 36.36
CA GLN A 308 -7.00 -3.73 37.35
C GLN A 308 -6.17 -2.80 38.22
N THR A 309 -5.58 -1.73 37.65
CA THR A 309 -4.81 -0.76 38.42
C THR A 309 -5.65 -0.05 39.49
N LYS A 310 -6.91 0.28 39.17
CA LYS A 310 -7.83 0.94 40.13
C LYS A 310 -8.26 0.04 41.29
N PHE A 311 -8.31 -1.28 41.09
CA PHE A 311 -8.61 -2.22 42.17
C PHE A 311 -7.44 -2.34 43.15
N VAL A 312 -6.21 -2.40 42.64
CA VAL A 312 -5.00 -2.51 43.48
C VAL A 312 -4.78 -1.25 44.32
N GLU A 313 -5.08 -0.07 43.80
CA GLU A 313 -4.93 1.21 44.52
C GLU A 313 -5.94 1.36 45.68
N ASN A 314 -7.16 0.81 45.53
CA ASN A 314 -8.16 0.86 46.60
C ASN A 314 -7.89 -0.15 47.74
N ASP A 315 -7.34 -1.32 47.44
CA ASP A 315 -7.03 -2.32 48.48
C ASP A 315 -5.76 -1.97 49.28
N GLY A 316 -4.87 -1.14 48.73
CA GLY A 316 -3.63 -0.70 49.38
C GLY A 316 -3.76 0.47 50.37
N SER A 317 -4.91 1.16 50.42
CA SER A 317 -5.10 2.36 51.27
C SER A 317 -5.80 2.08 52.61
N THR A 318 -6.08 0.81 52.96
CA THR A 318 -6.81 0.47 54.20
C THR A 318 -5.92 -0.19 55.28
N GLN A 319 -4.58 -0.14 55.18
CA GLN A 319 -3.71 -0.91 56.09
C GLN A 319 -2.50 -0.16 56.67
N LEU A 320 -2.59 1.16 56.88
CA LEU A 320 -1.60 1.92 57.64
C LEU A 320 -2.31 2.85 58.65
N ASP A 321 -2.79 2.30 59.77
CA ASP A 321 -3.10 3.09 60.97
C ASP A 321 -3.32 2.28 62.27
N THR A 322 -2.64 1.13 62.46
CA THR A 322 -2.86 0.32 63.69
C THR A 322 -1.63 -0.28 64.35
N ASP A 323 -0.45 0.34 64.24
CA ASP A 323 0.75 -0.18 64.92
C ASP A 323 1.73 0.89 65.43
N TYR A 324 1.25 1.82 66.28
CA TYR A 324 2.12 2.79 66.98
C TYR A 324 1.76 3.01 68.46
N THR A 325 1.22 2.00 69.16
CA THR A 325 0.97 2.10 70.62
C THR A 325 1.37 0.84 71.37
N ALA A 326 2.65 0.47 71.39
CA ALA A 326 3.13 -0.60 72.28
C ALA A 326 4.64 -0.59 72.58
N VAL A 327 5.29 0.56 72.81
CA VAL A 327 6.63 0.56 73.46
C VAL A 327 6.79 1.79 74.34
N GLN A 328 6.16 1.78 75.52
CA GLN A 328 6.59 2.63 76.64
C GLN A 328 6.07 2.13 77.99
N GLU A 329 6.56 0.99 78.48
CA GLU A 329 6.54 0.71 79.93
C GLU A 329 7.52 -0.39 80.30
N GLN A 330 8.67 -0.01 80.88
CA GLN A 330 9.36 -0.76 81.92
C GLN A 330 10.45 0.13 82.53
N ALA A 331 10.08 0.73 83.66
CA ALA A 331 10.94 1.16 84.76
C ALA A 331 10.65 0.24 85.95
#